data_AF-C6C213-F1
#
_entry.id   AF-C6C213-F1
#
_cell.length_a   1.000
_cell.length_b   1.000
_cell.length_c   1.000
_cell.angle_alpha   90.00
_cell.angle_beta   90.00
_cell.angle_gamma   90.00
#
_symmetry.space_group_name_H-M   'P 1'
#
loop_
_entity.id
_entity.type
_entity.pdbx_description
1 polymer ?
#
loop_
_entity_poly.entity_id
_entity_poly.type
_entity_poly.pdbx_seq_one_letter_code
_entity_poly.pdbx_strand_id
1 'polypeptide(L)'
;MHIQKRSLIFILLAALFLLCYVQPANAYDDYDFWIQTPTGWTHNTQGLSEDLKKQVISPDRNAFIEVYAAAGNNPGLNAIADGMEQGILQRGGAYFQNRIASRNVMQDNHPAIFREYSSYYNGNRLHAYAIFTYANGGAVVAIGVFVESLAHQYQNLVYQSINSLRFSPPHSAGDSTPYGASPYGGSGNACDRFAGKWKWFTGSQAEFYADGSMPGNGNSWECIDPARGRVRVIWGNGKWVDDLTISADGSRVDGKNQIGNRVWGTRISGPSHPVSPPAQQVETPQQPIPKMNFARRIRGNLAASWRLAHGSLKAGTSDSRGEWELSTVSGTTLRFTDPYKQGKQRYRVKILTKDGQVVEERVVGMSEHITVSPGFYKIRMFAEGGYAGWRCEWH
;
A
#
# COMPACT_ATOMS: atom_id res chain seq x y z
N MET A 1 27.72 -29.22 -57.79
CA MET A 1 28.64 -28.42 -56.94
C MET A 1 27.87 -27.21 -56.39
N HIS A 2 27.04 -27.37 -55.35
CA HIS A 2 26.15 -26.29 -54.87
C HIS A 2 25.79 -26.35 -53.37
N ILE A 3 26.65 -26.90 -52.51
CA ILE A 3 26.32 -27.16 -51.10
C ILE A 3 26.93 -26.16 -50.10
N GLN A 4 27.76 -25.19 -50.50
CA GLN A 4 28.47 -24.33 -49.53
C GLN A 4 27.85 -22.96 -49.18
N LYS A 5 26.77 -22.51 -49.84
CA LYS A 5 26.23 -21.15 -49.59
C LYS A 5 25.19 -21.05 -48.46
N ARG A 6 24.65 -22.17 -47.97
CA ARG A 6 23.59 -22.14 -46.94
C ARG A 6 24.13 -22.10 -45.50
N SER A 7 25.34 -22.61 -45.23
CA SER A 7 25.89 -22.63 -43.86
C SER A 7 26.42 -21.28 -43.37
N LEU A 8 26.83 -20.38 -44.28
CA LEU A 8 27.35 -19.06 -43.91
C LEU A 8 26.24 -18.09 -43.46
N ILE A 9 25.00 -18.27 -43.94
CA ILE A 9 23.85 -17.45 -43.55
C ILE A 9 23.37 -17.79 -42.13
N PHE A 10 23.42 -19.06 -41.72
CA PHE A 10 23.01 -19.47 -40.37
C PHE A 10 24.00 -19.04 -39.27
N ILE A 11 25.30 -18.98 -39.58
CA ILE A 11 26.31 -18.51 -38.61
C ILE A 11 26.22 -16.97 -38.44
N LEU A 12 25.91 -16.22 -39.49
CA LEU A 12 25.71 -14.76 -39.39
C LEU A 12 24.42 -14.38 -38.64
N LEU A 13 23.35 -15.18 -38.79
CA LEU A 13 22.09 -15.00 -38.04
C LEU A 13 22.22 -15.36 -36.55
N ALA A 14 23.04 -16.36 -36.20
CA ALA A 14 23.34 -16.69 -34.81
C ALA A 14 24.24 -15.63 -34.13
N ALA A 15 25.17 -15.03 -34.87
CA ALA A 15 26.01 -13.93 -34.36
C ALA A 15 25.22 -12.61 -34.20
N LEU A 16 24.20 -12.36 -35.03
CA LEU A 16 23.29 -11.21 -34.85
C LEU A 16 22.36 -11.37 -33.64
N PHE A 17 22.00 -12.60 -33.26
CA PHE A 17 21.19 -12.87 -32.07
C PHE A 17 21.97 -12.76 -30.75
N LEU A 18 23.31 -12.84 -30.79
CA LEU A 18 24.17 -12.68 -29.62
C LEU A 18 24.54 -11.22 -29.31
N LEU A 19 24.34 -10.29 -30.25
CA LEU A 19 24.61 -8.85 -30.06
C LEU A 19 23.40 -8.04 -29.56
N CYS A 20 22.24 -8.67 -29.37
CA CYS A 20 21.03 -8.02 -28.85
C CYS A 20 20.64 -8.46 -27.43
N TYR A 21 21.52 -9.14 -26.70
CA TYR A 21 21.41 -9.19 -25.24
C TYR A 21 21.96 -7.88 -24.68
N VAL A 22 21.21 -6.80 -24.89
CA VAL A 22 21.31 -5.64 -24.01
C VAL A 22 20.90 -6.17 -22.65
N GLN A 23 21.89 -6.50 -21.81
CA GLN A 23 21.60 -6.72 -20.40
C GLN A 23 20.87 -5.46 -19.93
N PRO A 24 19.69 -5.57 -19.29
CA PRO A 24 19.11 -4.42 -18.65
C PRO A 24 20.20 -3.92 -17.71
N ALA A 25 20.69 -2.70 -17.95
CA ALA A 25 21.49 -2.04 -16.94
C ALA A 25 20.67 -2.16 -15.66
N ASN A 26 21.24 -2.73 -14.60
CA ASN A 26 20.64 -2.84 -13.26
C ASN A 26 20.52 -1.43 -12.67
N ALA A 27 19.79 -0.58 -13.37
CA ALA A 27 19.63 0.83 -13.14
C ALA A 27 18.35 0.95 -12.30
N TYR A 28 18.55 1.34 -11.05
CA TYR A 28 17.50 1.78 -10.13
C TYR A 28 16.54 0.69 -9.63
N ASP A 29 17.06 -0.23 -8.80
CA ASP A 29 16.20 -1.03 -7.91
C ASP A 29 15.74 -0.26 -6.66
N ASP A 30 16.33 0.91 -6.40
CA ASP A 30 15.96 1.78 -5.29
C ASP A 30 15.15 2.97 -5.83
N TYR A 31 13.86 2.73 -6.12
CA TYR A 31 12.90 3.83 -6.22
C TYR A 31 12.73 4.38 -4.81
N ASP A 32 13.65 5.24 -4.41
CA ASP A 32 13.64 5.80 -3.07
C ASP A 32 12.55 6.87 -3.04
N PHE A 33 11.33 6.41 -2.79
CA PHE A 33 10.16 7.23 -2.55
C PHE A 33 9.68 6.97 -1.13
N TRP A 34 9.08 7.99 -0.55
CA TRP A 34 8.44 7.90 0.76
C TRP A 34 6.99 8.33 0.67
N ILE A 35 6.16 7.67 1.48
CA ILE A 35 4.74 8.00 1.64
C ILE A 35 4.33 7.70 3.09
N GLN A 36 3.53 8.59 3.67
CA GLN A 36 3.05 8.53 5.04
C GLN A 36 2.07 7.37 5.16
N THR A 37 2.33 6.49 6.12
CA THR A 37 1.45 5.37 6.46
C THR A 37 0.52 5.80 7.59
N PRO A 38 -0.82 5.66 7.45
CA PRO A 38 -1.73 5.95 8.55
C PRO A 38 -1.45 5.04 9.76
N THR A 39 -1.59 5.60 10.97
CA THR A 39 -1.30 4.87 12.22
C THR A 39 -2.16 3.61 12.33
N GLY A 40 -1.53 2.49 12.71
CA GLY A 40 -2.20 1.20 12.91
C GLY A 40 -2.49 0.42 11.62
N TRP A 41 -2.18 0.95 10.44
CA TRP A 41 -2.33 0.21 9.19
C TRP A 41 -1.17 -0.76 8.99
N THR A 42 -1.45 -1.90 8.36
CA THR A 42 -0.41 -2.88 8.01
C THR A 42 0.38 -2.36 6.82
N HIS A 43 1.70 -2.39 6.90
CA HIS A 43 2.62 -1.93 5.86
C HIS A 43 3.47 -3.09 5.34
N ASN A 44 3.40 -3.32 4.03
CA ASN A 44 4.15 -4.35 3.33
C ASN A 44 5.01 -3.72 2.24
N THR A 45 6.28 -4.15 2.18
CA THR A 45 7.24 -3.84 1.11
C THR A 45 7.91 -5.10 0.54
N GLN A 46 7.72 -6.25 1.19
CA GLN A 46 8.35 -7.52 0.83
C GLN A 46 7.34 -8.47 0.20
N GLY A 47 7.80 -9.29 -0.75
CA GLY A 47 6.97 -10.31 -1.41
C GLY A 47 5.87 -9.74 -2.30
N LEU A 48 6.00 -8.47 -2.70
CA LEU A 48 5.11 -7.81 -3.65
C LEU A 48 5.53 -8.14 -5.09
N SER A 49 4.66 -7.87 -6.07
CA SER A 49 5.02 -8.02 -7.49
C SER A 49 6.13 -7.04 -7.89
N GLU A 50 6.81 -7.31 -8.99
CA GLU A 50 7.92 -6.49 -9.51
C GLU A 50 7.61 -4.99 -9.51
N ASP A 51 6.44 -4.59 -9.99
CA ASP A 51 6.05 -3.17 -10.08
C ASP A 51 5.43 -2.62 -8.79
N LEU A 52 4.94 -3.46 -7.87
CA LEU A 52 4.26 -3.02 -6.65
C LEU A 52 5.30 -2.87 -5.55
N LYS A 53 5.66 -1.63 -5.22
CA LYS A 53 6.77 -1.36 -4.30
C LYS A 53 6.32 -1.19 -2.84
N LYS A 54 5.08 -0.76 -2.63
CA LYS A 54 4.51 -0.59 -1.28
C LYS A 54 3.02 -0.86 -1.27
N GLN A 55 2.56 -1.54 -0.22
CA GLN A 55 1.13 -1.74 0.05
C GLN A 55 0.84 -1.45 1.53
N VAL A 56 -0.17 -0.64 1.79
CA VAL A 56 -0.61 -0.26 3.12
C VAL A 56 -2.10 -0.56 3.24
N ILE A 57 -2.52 -1.31 4.25
CA ILE A 57 -3.91 -1.79 4.38
C ILE A 57 -4.45 -1.42 5.75
N SER A 58 -5.65 -0.81 5.77
CA SER A 58 -6.41 -0.54 7.00
C SER A 58 -6.66 -1.82 7.81
N PRO A 59 -6.77 -1.74 9.15
CA PRO A 59 -7.00 -2.92 10.01
C PRO A 59 -8.23 -3.74 9.61
N ASP A 60 -9.29 -3.05 9.18
CA ASP A 60 -10.53 -3.66 8.74
C ASP A 60 -10.56 -3.97 7.24
N ARG A 61 -9.53 -3.58 6.47
CA ARG A 61 -9.41 -3.78 5.02
C ARG A 61 -10.48 -3.08 4.18
N ASN A 62 -11.07 -2.00 4.69
CA ASN A 62 -12.00 -1.14 3.94
C ASN A 62 -11.31 -0.03 3.14
N ALA A 63 -10.02 0.15 3.38
CA ALA A 63 -9.18 1.08 2.65
C ALA A 63 -7.75 0.54 2.51
N PHE A 64 -7.08 0.93 1.43
CA PHE A 64 -5.68 0.62 1.20
C PHE A 64 -4.99 1.71 0.39
N ILE A 65 -3.66 1.71 0.43
CA ILE A 65 -2.78 2.52 -0.38
C ILE A 65 -1.78 1.59 -1.06
N GLU A 66 -1.57 1.76 -2.35
CA GLU A 66 -0.57 1.03 -3.13
C GLU A 66 0.33 2.03 -3.84
N VAL A 67 1.63 1.74 -3.92
CA VAL A 67 2.58 2.49 -4.73
C VAL A 67 3.23 1.55 -5.73
N TYR A 68 3.07 1.87 -7.01
CA TYR A 68 3.75 1.16 -8.09
C TYR A 68 4.84 2.03 -8.69
N ALA A 69 5.93 1.41 -9.12
CA ALA A 69 7.02 2.08 -9.81
C ALA A 69 7.61 1.19 -10.90
N ALA A 70 7.92 1.78 -12.06
CA ALA A 70 8.56 1.11 -13.18
C ALA A 70 9.61 2.02 -13.82
N ALA A 71 10.80 1.48 -14.08
CA ALA A 71 11.89 2.18 -14.75
C ALA A 71 11.60 2.30 -16.25
N GLY A 72 12.15 3.35 -16.85
CA GLY A 72 12.14 3.48 -18.30
C GLY A 72 12.12 4.94 -18.75
N ASN A 73 12.06 5.12 -20.06
CA ASN A 73 11.94 6.45 -20.65
C ASN A 73 10.62 7.10 -20.23
N ASN A 74 10.61 8.43 -20.04
CA ASN A 74 9.39 9.17 -19.74
C ASN A 74 8.47 9.22 -20.98
N PRO A 75 7.34 8.49 -21.00
CA PRO A 75 6.43 8.52 -22.15
C PRO A 75 5.47 9.71 -22.11
N GLY A 76 5.58 10.58 -21.10
CA GLY A 76 4.65 11.67 -20.80
C GLY A 76 3.58 11.26 -19.79
N LEU A 77 3.14 12.20 -18.95
CA LEU A 77 2.25 11.93 -17.82
C LEU A 77 0.91 11.31 -18.22
N ASN A 78 0.30 11.74 -19.32
CA ASN A 78 -0.96 11.16 -19.80
C ASN A 78 -0.78 9.70 -20.22
N ALA A 79 0.33 9.37 -20.90
CA ALA A 79 0.62 8.01 -21.30
C ALA A 79 0.89 7.10 -20.08
N ILE A 80 1.60 7.61 -19.07
CA ILE A 80 1.76 6.92 -17.78
C ILE A 80 0.38 6.64 -17.16
N ALA A 81 -0.43 7.68 -16.99
CA ALA A 81 -1.70 7.57 -16.29
C ALA A 81 -2.71 6.67 -17.02
N ASP A 82 -2.88 6.86 -18.33
CA ASP A 82 -3.80 6.04 -19.14
C ASP A 82 -3.29 4.60 -19.30
N GLY A 83 -1.97 4.40 -19.46
CA GLY A 83 -1.36 3.08 -19.55
C GLY A 83 -1.49 2.27 -18.26
N MET A 84 -1.25 2.89 -17.10
CA MET A 84 -1.44 2.24 -15.80
C MET A 84 -2.91 1.95 -15.50
N GLU A 85 -3.82 2.86 -15.83
CA GLU A 85 -5.27 2.61 -15.73
C GLU A 85 -5.69 1.39 -16.52
N GLN A 86 -5.32 1.34 -17.81
CA GLN A 86 -5.62 0.22 -18.69
C GLN A 86 -4.99 -1.08 -18.15
N GLY A 87 -3.74 -1.05 -17.71
CA GLY A 87 -3.06 -2.22 -17.15
C GLY A 87 -3.75 -2.76 -15.90
N ILE A 88 -4.20 -1.89 -14.99
CA ILE A 88 -4.93 -2.29 -13.79
C ILE A 88 -6.29 -2.88 -14.15
N LEU A 89 -7.04 -2.24 -15.07
CA LEU A 89 -8.33 -2.76 -15.54
C LEU A 89 -8.19 -4.13 -16.22
N GLN A 90 -7.16 -4.33 -17.05
CA GLN A 90 -6.86 -5.61 -17.70
C GLN A 90 -6.54 -6.74 -16.70
N ARG A 91 -5.92 -6.40 -15.56
CA ARG A 91 -5.69 -7.35 -14.45
C ARG A 91 -6.91 -7.58 -13.57
N GLY A 92 -8.05 -6.98 -13.89
CA GLY A 92 -9.28 -7.08 -13.11
C GLY A 92 -9.33 -6.14 -11.90
N GLY A 93 -8.47 -5.12 -11.85
CA GLY A 93 -8.51 -4.09 -10.82
C GLY A 93 -9.78 -3.26 -10.93
N ALA A 94 -10.61 -3.28 -9.89
CA ALA A 94 -11.95 -2.71 -9.94
C ALA A 94 -11.98 -1.19 -9.69
N TYR A 95 -10.90 -0.56 -9.22
CA TYR A 95 -10.94 0.81 -8.69
C TYR A 95 -10.75 1.95 -9.72
N PHE A 96 -10.59 1.64 -11.03
CA PHE A 96 -10.45 2.63 -12.11
C PHE A 96 -11.57 2.63 -13.16
N GLN A 97 -12.78 2.20 -12.79
CA GLN A 97 -13.88 2.06 -13.74
C GLN A 97 -14.46 3.39 -14.23
N ASN A 98 -14.74 4.34 -13.33
CA ASN A 98 -15.36 5.62 -13.71
C ASN A 98 -14.51 6.79 -13.20
N ARG A 99 -13.74 7.41 -14.10
CA ARG A 99 -12.97 8.62 -13.79
C ARG A 99 -13.93 9.79 -13.53
N ILE A 100 -13.84 10.39 -12.34
CA ILE A 100 -14.64 11.54 -11.89
C ILE A 100 -13.92 12.84 -12.23
N ALA A 101 -12.61 12.90 -11.97
CA ALA A 101 -11.80 14.11 -12.16
C ALA A 101 -10.39 13.76 -12.64
N SER A 102 -9.76 14.71 -13.34
CA SER A 102 -8.36 14.65 -13.76
C SER A 102 -7.79 16.06 -13.80
N ARG A 103 -6.66 16.29 -13.14
CA ARG A 103 -5.99 17.60 -13.12
C ARG A 103 -4.48 17.46 -13.02
N ASN A 104 -3.76 18.39 -13.62
CA ASN A 104 -2.31 18.50 -13.44
C ASN A 104 -2.01 19.09 -12.06
N VAL A 105 -1.03 18.52 -11.38
CA VAL A 105 -0.55 18.96 -10.06
C VAL A 105 0.99 18.89 -10.03
N MET A 106 1.59 19.39 -8.96
CA MET A 106 3.00 19.15 -8.65
C MET A 106 3.07 18.19 -7.47
N GLN A 107 3.81 17.10 -7.60
CA GLN A 107 4.10 16.17 -6.51
C GLN A 107 5.58 16.21 -6.21
N ASP A 108 5.96 16.77 -5.07
CA ASP A 108 7.35 16.89 -4.65
C ASP A 108 8.26 17.49 -5.74
N ASN A 109 7.86 18.65 -6.26
CA ASN A 109 8.52 19.35 -7.38
C ASN A 109 8.56 18.59 -8.72
N HIS A 110 7.88 17.45 -8.85
CA HIS A 110 7.71 16.75 -10.12
C HIS A 110 6.32 17.03 -10.72
N PRO A 111 6.22 17.29 -12.04
CA PRO A 111 4.94 17.35 -12.73
C PRO A 111 4.17 16.03 -12.55
N ALA A 112 2.90 16.12 -12.17
CA ALA A 112 2.06 14.96 -11.90
C ALA A 112 0.62 15.16 -12.40
N ILE A 113 -0.12 14.06 -12.52
CA ILE A 113 -1.57 14.07 -12.74
C ILE A 113 -2.24 13.47 -11.52
N PHE A 114 -3.19 14.20 -10.94
CA PHE A 114 -4.10 13.69 -9.94
C PHE A 114 -5.43 13.29 -10.59
N ARG A 115 -5.92 12.08 -10.31
CA ARG A 115 -7.23 11.59 -10.79
C ARG A 115 -8.07 11.03 -9.65
N GLU A 116 -9.38 11.19 -9.80
CA GLU A 116 -10.39 10.67 -8.88
C GLU A 116 -11.28 9.68 -9.64
N TYR A 117 -11.69 8.61 -8.98
CA TYR A 117 -12.52 7.57 -9.58
C TYR A 117 -13.62 7.11 -8.62
N SER A 118 -14.71 6.63 -9.21
CA SER A 118 -15.67 5.77 -8.53
C SER A 118 -15.80 4.44 -9.25
N SER A 119 -16.11 3.40 -8.50
CA SER A 119 -16.37 2.08 -9.06
C SER A 119 -17.24 1.22 -8.15
N TYR A 120 -17.57 0.02 -8.62
CA TYR A 120 -18.24 -0.98 -7.80
C TYR A 120 -17.39 -2.25 -7.71
N TYR A 121 -17.26 -2.77 -6.49
CA TYR A 121 -16.60 -4.05 -6.23
C TYR A 121 -17.36 -4.82 -5.15
N ASN A 122 -17.78 -6.05 -5.47
CA ASN A 122 -18.53 -6.92 -4.55
C ASN A 122 -19.79 -6.26 -3.94
N GLY A 123 -20.45 -5.37 -4.70
CA GLY A 123 -21.64 -4.64 -4.26
C GLY A 123 -21.36 -3.38 -3.44
N ASN A 124 -20.10 -3.10 -3.11
CA ASN A 124 -19.69 -1.87 -2.44
C ASN A 124 -19.27 -0.83 -3.48
N ARG A 125 -19.70 0.42 -3.28
CA ARG A 125 -19.16 1.55 -4.04
C ARG A 125 -17.79 1.90 -3.48
N LEU A 126 -16.79 1.94 -4.35
CA LEU A 126 -15.44 2.36 -4.01
C LEU A 126 -15.19 3.77 -4.52
N HIS A 127 -14.38 4.51 -3.80
CA HIS A 127 -13.80 5.78 -4.22
C HIS A 127 -12.28 5.63 -4.23
N ALA A 128 -11.64 6.16 -5.26
CA ALA A 128 -10.19 6.07 -5.40
C ALA A 128 -9.57 7.40 -5.82
N TYR A 129 -8.37 7.64 -5.30
CA TYR A 129 -7.49 8.73 -5.67
C TYR A 129 -6.20 8.15 -6.24
N ALA A 130 -5.66 8.76 -7.29
CA ALA A 130 -4.37 8.36 -7.84
C ALA A 130 -3.52 9.58 -8.22
N ILE A 131 -2.23 9.51 -7.92
CA ILE A 131 -1.21 10.47 -8.36
C ILE A 131 -0.25 9.74 -9.28
N PHE A 132 -0.16 10.19 -10.52
CA PHE A 132 0.75 9.67 -11.54
C PHE A 132 1.85 10.68 -11.80
N THR A 133 3.11 10.25 -11.71
CA THR A 133 4.26 11.12 -11.94
C THR A 133 5.40 10.36 -12.60
N TYR A 134 6.39 11.11 -13.08
CA TYR A 134 7.67 10.57 -13.51
C TYR A 134 8.77 11.22 -12.68
N ALA A 135 9.48 10.43 -11.89
CA ALA A 135 10.50 10.89 -10.96
C ALA A 135 11.64 9.86 -10.88
N ASN A 136 12.86 10.34 -10.64
CA ASN A 136 14.06 9.49 -10.47
C ASN A 136 14.24 8.43 -11.57
N GLY A 137 13.94 8.77 -12.83
CA GLY A 137 14.12 7.87 -13.97
C GLY A 137 13.04 6.80 -14.15
N GLY A 138 11.92 6.89 -13.42
CA GLY A 138 10.81 5.94 -13.51
C GLY A 138 9.43 6.59 -13.43
N ALA A 139 8.44 5.87 -13.94
CA ALA A 139 7.04 6.17 -13.73
C ALA A 139 6.63 5.68 -12.33
N VAL A 140 5.98 6.54 -11.55
CA VAL A 140 5.51 6.21 -10.20
C VAL A 140 4.02 6.56 -10.09
N VAL A 141 3.26 5.68 -9.47
CA VAL A 141 1.86 5.94 -9.11
C VAL A 141 1.62 5.62 -7.64
N ALA A 142 0.97 6.54 -6.93
CA ALA A 142 0.39 6.28 -5.62
C ALA A 142 -1.13 6.23 -5.76
N ILE A 143 -1.75 5.11 -5.35
CA ILE A 143 -3.17 4.84 -5.45
C ILE A 143 -3.72 4.66 -4.05
N GLY A 144 -4.79 5.37 -3.73
CA GLY A 144 -5.51 5.26 -2.47
C GLY A 144 -6.96 4.89 -2.74
N VAL A 145 -7.46 3.81 -2.12
CA VAL A 145 -8.83 3.30 -2.34
C VAL A 145 -9.52 3.14 -1.01
N PHE A 146 -10.81 3.47 -0.96
CA PHE A 146 -11.66 3.23 0.21
C PHE A 146 -13.12 2.93 -0.19
N VAL A 147 -13.84 2.26 0.69
CA VAL A 147 -15.30 2.07 0.55
C VAL A 147 -16.02 3.39 0.81
N GLU A 148 -16.84 3.84 -0.14
CA GLU A 148 -17.44 5.18 -0.12
C GLU A 148 -18.39 5.40 1.07
N SER A 149 -19.09 4.36 1.54
CA SER A 149 -19.93 4.44 2.75
C SER A 149 -19.13 4.71 4.03
N LEU A 150 -17.80 4.51 4.00
CA LEU A 150 -16.87 4.77 5.11
C LEU A 150 -15.95 5.97 4.81
N ALA A 151 -16.34 6.86 3.89
CA ALA A 151 -15.55 8.03 3.51
C ALA A 151 -15.15 8.90 4.72
N HIS A 152 -16.06 9.10 5.68
CA HIS A 152 -15.80 9.88 6.90
C HIS A 152 -14.62 9.35 7.73
N GLN A 153 -14.31 8.05 7.62
CA GLN A 153 -13.20 7.42 8.33
C GLN A 153 -11.91 7.43 7.49
N TYR A 154 -12.02 7.21 6.18
CA TYR A 154 -10.85 6.89 5.35
C TYR A 154 -10.43 7.96 4.35
N GLN A 155 -11.35 8.80 3.89
CA GLN A 155 -11.09 9.72 2.79
C GLN A 155 -9.88 10.63 3.07
N ASN A 156 -9.85 11.26 4.24
CA ASN A 156 -8.76 12.16 4.62
C ASN A 156 -7.44 11.42 4.81
N LEU A 157 -7.45 10.25 5.44
CA LEU A 157 -6.24 9.45 5.66
C LEU A 157 -5.62 9.01 4.33
N VAL A 158 -6.45 8.47 3.44
CA VAL A 158 -6.04 8.01 2.12
C VAL A 158 -5.51 9.18 1.28
N TYR A 159 -6.25 10.31 1.26
CA TYR A 159 -5.84 11.50 0.52
C TYR A 159 -4.53 12.11 1.04
N GLN A 160 -4.38 12.24 2.37
CA GLN A 160 -3.15 12.76 2.97
C GLN A 160 -1.95 11.86 2.68
N SER A 161 -2.12 10.54 2.80
CA SER A 161 -1.08 9.59 2.47
C SER A 161 -0.59 9.76 1.04
N ILE A 162 -1.45 9.66 0.02
CA ILE A 162 -0.97 9.77 -1.37
C ILE A 162 -0.32 11.12 -1.69
N ASN A 163 -0.82 12.23 -1.12
CA ASN A 163 -0.23 13.56 -1.34
C ASN A 163 1.10 13.75 -0.58
N SER A 164 1.41 12.87 0.36
CA SER A 164 2.70 12.87 1.04
C SER A 164 3.77 12.12 0.24
N LEU A 165 3.51 11.71 -1.00
CA LEU A 165 4.52 11.07 -1.86
C LEU A 165 5.72 12.01 -2.00
N ARG A 166 6.91 11.54 -1.65
CA ARG A 166 8.18 12.25 -1.78
C ARG A 166 9.18 11.35 -2.49
N PHE A 167 10.16 11.96 -3.16
CA PHE A 167 11.25 11.30 -3.84
C PHE A 167 12.54 11.73 -3.17
N SER A 168 13.41 10.78 -2.84
CA SER A 168 14.77 11.13 -2.46
C SER A 168 15.45 11.81 -3.65
N PRO A 169 16.35 12.78 -3.40
CA PRO A 169 17.13 13.37 -4.46
C PRO A 169 17.81 12.27 -5.28
N PRO A 170 17.84 12.37 -6.63
CA PRO A 170 18.58 11.40 -7.43
C PRO A 170 20.02 11.39 -6.94
N HIS A 171 20.60 10.20 -6.74
CA HIS A 171 22.02 10.09 -6.42
C HIS A 171 22.81 10.86 -7.46
N SER A 172 23.46 11.94 -7.03
CA SER A 172 24.35 12.72 -7.88
C SER A 172 25.35 11.75 -8.50
N ALA A 173 25.28 11.58 -9.82
CA ALA A 173 26.18 10.71 -10.57
C ALA A 173 27.62 11.24 -10.41
N GLY A 174 28.31 10.77 -9.36
CA GLY A 174 29.61 11.28 -8.96
C GLY A 174 30.13 10.75 -7.62
N ASP A 175 29.26 10.41 -6.66
CA ASP A 175 29.71 9.94 -5.33
C ASP A 175 29.76 8.41 -5.25
N SER A 176 30.78 7.83 -5.87
CA SER A 176 31.18 6.45 -5.62
C SER A 176 32.02 6.36 -4.34
N THR A 177 31.38 6.14 -3.19
CA THR A 177 32.09 5.58 -2.02
C THR A 177 31.41 4.29 -1.57
N PRO A 178 32.13 3.15 -1.58
CA PRO A 178 31.57 1.86 -1.23
C PRO A 178 31.47 1.70 0.29
N TYR A 179 30.36 1.10 0.73
CA TYR A 179 29.96 0.89 2.13
C TYR A 179 31.06 0.35 3.06
N GLY A 180 31.20 0.97 4.23
CA GLY A 180 31.88 0.38 5.39
C GLY A 180 31.99 1.29 6.62
N ALA A 181 31.36 0.85 7.72
CA ALA A 181 31.55 1.22 9.14
C ALA A 181 30.72 2.39 9.75
N SER A 182 29.71 1.99 10.52
CA SER A 182 29.21 2.68 11.73
C SER A 182 30.10 2.29 12.92
N PRO A 183 30.58 3.22 13.77
CA PRO A 183 29.94 3.45 15.08
C PRO A 183 30.17 4.87 15.67
N TYR A 184 29.10 5.62 16.02
CA TYR A 184 29.14 6.91 16.72
C TYR A 184 30.15 7.97 16.17
N GLY A 185 29.72 8.67 15.12
CA GLY A 185 30.45 9.83 14.61
C GLY A 185 30.30 10.03 13.10
N GLY A 186 29.14 9.69 12.54
CA GLY A 186 28.86 10.07 11.16
C GLY A 186 28.84 11.59 11.07
N SER A 187 29.45 12.15 10.03
CA SER A 187 29.16 13.50 9.53
C SER A 187 27.72 13.56 9.04
N GLY A 188 26.78 13.28 9.93
CA GLY A 188 25.35 13.31 9.68
C GLY A 188 24.99 14.69 9.21
N ASN A 189 24.05 14.74 8.28
CA ASN A 189 23.45 15.96 7.79
C ASN A 189 23.18 16.89 8.98
N ALA A 190 23.82 18.07 9.02
CA ALA A 190 23.70 18.96 10.18
C ALA A 190 22.24 19.39 10.40
N CYS A 191 21.39 19.29 9.37
CA CYS A 191 19.96 19.49 9.45
C CYS A 191 19.19 18.43 10.27
N ASP A 192 19.72 17.22 10.46
CA ASP A 192 19.05 16.19 11.28
C ASP A 192 18.86 16.66 12.73
N ARG A 193 19.69 17.61 13.18
CA ARG A 193 19.61 18.23 14.51
C ARG A 193 18.45 19.21 14.64
N PHE A 194 17.85 19.65 13.52
CA PHE A 194 16.70 20.55 13.51
C PHE A 194 15.43 19.88 14.00
N ALA A 195 15.24 18.59 13.74
CA ALA A 195 14.05 17.85 14.14
C ALA A 195 13.90 17.79 15.66
N GLY A 196 12.79 18.32 16.19
CA GLY A 196 12.51 18.38 17.62
C GLY A 196 11.63 19.57 18.01
N LYS A 197 11.56 19.84 19.32
CA LYS A 197 10.79 20.95 19.90
C LYS A 197 11.67 22.15 20.20
N TRP A 198 11.21 23.32 19.79
CA TRP A 198 11.92 24.60 19.89
C TRP A 198 11.06 25.66 20.54
N LYS A 199 11.67 26.45 21.41
CA LYS A 199 11.13 27.71 21.91
C LYS A 199 11.48 28.78 20.88
N TRP A 200 10.48 29.28 20.20
CA TRP A 200 10.62 30.23 19.09
C TRP A 200 10.74 31.67 19.58
N PHE A 201 11.27 32.57 18.75
CA PHE A 201 11.47 33.98 19.11
C PHE A 201 10.18 34.73 19.47
N THR A 202 9.03 34.24 19.00
CA THR A 202 7.68 34.76 19.33
C THR A 202 7.21 34.35 20.73
N GLY A 203 7.96 33.50 21.44
CA GLY A 203 7.56 32.89 22.71
C GLY A 203 6.72 31.61 22.56
N SER A 204 6.30 31.26 21.33
CA SER A 204 5.59 30.02 21.06
C SER A 204 6.53 28.81 20.99
N GLN A 205 5.96 27.61 21.04
CA GLN A 205 6.67 26.37 20.76
C GLN A 205 6.46 25.97 19.29
N ALA A 206 7.54 25.60 18.61
CA ALA A 206 7.52 24.98 17.29
C ALA A 206 8.02 23.53 17.39
N GLU A 207 7.41 22.63 16.63
CA GLU A 207 7.83 21.23 16.55
C GLU A 207 8.09 20.87 15.08
N PHE A 208 9.27 20.31 14.82
CA PHE A 208 9.72 19.93 13.49
C PHE A 208 10.01 18.43 13.50
N TYR A 209 9.39 17.69 12.58
CA TYR A 209 9.59 16.25 12.45
C TYR A 209 10.74 15.95 11.49
N ALA A 210 11.39 14.81 11.65
CA ALA A 210 12.57 14.43 10.85
C ALA A 210 12.26 14.26 9.35
N ASP A 211 10.99 14.07 9.00
CA ASP A 211 10.51 13.92 7.62
C ASP A 211 10.19 15.26 6.92
N GLY A 212 10.58 16.40 7.51
CA GLY A 212 10.29 17.72 6.95
C GLY A 212 8.89 18.25 7.28
N SER A 213 8.06 17.50 8.00
CA SER A 213 6.71 17.95 8.37
C SER A 213 6.67 18.71 9.69
N MET A 214 5.58 19.46 9.90
CA MET A 214 5.32 20.25 11.11
C MET A 214 3.82 20.19 11.46
N PRO A 215 3.42 20.33 12.74
CA PRO A 215 2.01 20.45 13.10
C PRO A 215 1.34 21.64 12.42
N GLY A 216 0.14 21.45 11.87
CA GLY A 216 -0.66 22.49 11.22
C GLY A 216 -0.67 22.39 9.68
N ASN A 217 -1.80 22.73 9.07
CA ASN A 217 -1.99 22.60 7.62
C ASN A 217 -1.01 23.49 6.84
N GLY A 218 -0.21 22.87 5.97
CA GLY A 218 0.70 23.57 5.07
C GLY A 218 2.04 23.99 5.69
N ASN A 219 2.30 23.67 6.97
CA ASN A 219 3.61 23.89 7.56
C ASN A 219 4.59 22.80 7.09
N SER A 220 5.79 23.18 6.69
CA SER A 220 6.87 22.24 6.35
C SER A 220 8.24 22.87 6.55
N TRP A 221 9.28 22.06 6.56
CA TRP A 221 10.65 22.52 6.52
C TRP A 221 11.51 21.63 5.63
N GLU A 222 12.59 22.19 5.09
CA GLU A 222 13.55 21.48 4.24
C GLU A 222 14.98 21.86 4.62
N CYS A 223 15.93 20.95 4.36
CA CYS A 223 17.35 21.22 4.50
C CYS A 223 17.88 21.83 3.19
N ILE A 224 18.44 23.04 3.26
CA ILE A 224 18.94 23.77 2.08
C ILE A 224 20.47 23.74 1.96
N ASP A 225 21.19 23.49 3.05
CA ASP A 225 22.66 23.28 3.05
C ASP A 225 23.02 22.29 4.19
N PRO A 226 23.06 20.97 3.90
CA PRO A 226 23.38 19.93 4.88
C PRO A 226 24.73 20.12 5.58
N ALA A 227 25.73 20.64 4.85
CA ALA A 227 27.08 20.81 5.36
C ALA A 227 27.16 21.96 6.38
N ARG A 228 26.32 22.99 6.21
CA ARG A 228 26.26 24.16 7.09
C ARG A 228 25.08 24.15 8.06
N GLY A 229 24.23 23.12 8.02
CA GLY A 229 23.01 23.05 8.83
C GLY A 229 22.05 24.18 8.52
N ARG A 230 21.94 24.60 7.25
CA ARG A 230 20.94 25.58 6.84
C ARG A 230 19.63 24.89 6.51
N VAL A 231 18.56 25.42 7.07
CA VAL A 231 17.19 24.93 6.86
C VAL A 231 16.30 26.07 6.39
N ARG A 232 15.24 25.71 5.69
CA ARG A 232 14.13 26.60 5.34
C ARG A 232 12.87 26.12 6.00
N VAL A 233 12.19 27.00 6.73
CA VAL A 233 10.88 26.75 7.32
C VAL A 233 9.81 27.48 6.52
N ILE A 234 8.77 26.78 6.11
CA ILE A 234 7.61 27.29 5.37
C ILE A 234 6.41 27.19 6.28
N TRP A 235 5.88 28.34 6.70
CA TRP A 235 4.67 28.38 7.52
C TRP A 235 3.41 28.34 6.64
N GLY A 236 2.35 27.70 7.11
CA GLY A 236 1.20 27.22 6.34
C GLY A 236 0.28 28.29 5.77
N ASN A 237 0.53 29.56 6.09
CA ASN A 237 -0.07 30.66 5.35
C ASN A 237 0.71 31.01 4.06
N GLY A 238 1.81 30.33 3.76
CA GLY A 238 2.73 30.58 2.65
C GLY A 238 3.40 31.96 2.67
N LYS A 239 3.05 32.79 3.67
CA LYS A 239 3.47 34.19 3.80
C LYS A 239 4.73 34.35 4.63
N TRP A 240 5.22 33.30 5.29
CA TRP A 240 6.45 33.35 6.07
C TRP A 240 7.36 32.20 5.67
N VAL A 241 8.55 32.57 5.21
CA VAL A 241 9.61 31.64 4.86
C VAL A 241 10.85 32.08 5.63
N ASP A 242 11.31 31.21 6.52
CA ASP A 242 12.46 31.48 7.38
C ASP A 242 13.67 30.67 6.91
N ASP A 243 14.77 31.34 6.56
CA ASP A 243 16.04 30.70 6.27
C ASP A 243 16.92 30.78 7.53
N LEU A 244 17.22 29.63 8.13
CA LEU A 244 17.88 29.51 9.43
C LEU A 244 19.15 28.69 9.34
N THR A 245 20.08 28.92 10.26
CA THR A 245 21.30 28.12 10.46
C THR A 245 21.25 27.52 11.86
N ILE A 246 21.49 26.20 11.95
CA ILE A 246 21.57 25.46 13.22
C ILE A 246 22.96 25.67 13.82
N SER A 247 23.03 25.93 15.12
CA SER A 247 24.30 26.02 15.83
C SER A 247 25.04 24.68 15.84
N ALA A 248 26.37 24.72 15.95
CA ALA A 248 27.22 23.53 15.92
C ALA A 248 26.90 22.51 17.03
N ASP A 249 26.29 22.94 18.14
CA ASP A 249 25.83 22.08 19.25
C ASP A 249 24.37 21.61 19.09
N GLY A 250 23.66 22.06 18.05
CA GLY A 250 22.26 21.75 17.80
C GLY A 250 21.27 22.39 18.78
N SER A 251 21.70 23.33 19.63
CA SER A 251 20.87 23.91 20.69
C SER A 251 20.11 25.18 20.27
N ARG A 252 20.55 25.85 19.20
CA ARG A 252 20.01 27.13 18.71
C ARG A 252 19.84 27.11 17.20
N VAL A 253 18.88 27.92 16.75
CA VAL A 253 18.71 28.27 15.34
C VAL A 253 18.61 29.78 15.23
N ASP A 254 19.25 30.37 14.23
CA ASP A 254 19.24 31.81 13.98
C ASP A 254 19.27 32.07 12.47
N GLY A 255 18.55 33.11 12.04
CA GLY A 255 18.52 33.51 10.64
C GLY A 255 17.53 34.64 10.40
N LYS A 256 16.94 34.66 9.21
CA LYS A 256 16.01 35.71 8.79
C LYS A 256 14.84 35.14 8.01
N ASN A 257 13.71 35.81 8.10
CA ASN A 257 12.60 35.56 7.19
C ASN A 257 12.80 36.29 5.85
N GLN A 258 11.90 36.04 4.90
CA GLN A 258 11.99 36.58 3.54
C GLN A 258 11.92 38.12 3.43
N ILE A 259 11.50 38.82 4.50
CA ILE A 259 11.51 40.30 4.56
C ILE A 259 12.69 40.85 5.37
N GLY A 260 13.64 40.00 5.76
CA GLY A 260 14.87 40.38 6.45
C GLY A 260 14.76 40.51 7.97
N ASN A 261 13.58 40.24 8.56
CA ASN A 261 13.44 40.22 10.01
C ASN A 261 14.19 39.04 10.61
N ARG A 262 14.86 39.25 11.74
CA ARG A 262 15.58 38.20 12.45
C ARG A 262 14.61 37.17 13.05
N VAL A 263 14.90 35.90 12.84
CA VAL A 263 14.17 34.74 13.38
C VAL A 263 15.16 33.88 14.14
N TRP A 264 14.77 33.41 15.33
CA TRP A 264 15.62 32.53 16.14
C TRP A 264 14.78 31.57 16.99
N GLY A 265 15.43 30.51 17.47
CA GLY A 265 14.81 29.53 18.35
C GLY A 265 15.85 28.83 19.23
N THR A 266 15.41 28.35 20.39
CA THR A 266 16.24 27.55 21.31
C THR A 266 15.57 26.20 21.56
N ARG A 267 16.32 25.12 21.48
CA ARG A 267 15.79 23.76 21.66
C ARG A 267 15.26 23.58 23.08
N ILE A 268 14.08 22.96 23.23
CA ILE A 268 13.43 22.73 24.54
C ILE A 268 13.94 21.45 25.22
N SER A 269 14.53 20.50 24.48
CA SER A 269 15.13 19.26 25.02
C SER A 269 16.11 18.61 24.04
N GLY A 270 17.17 17.95 24.57
CA GLY A 270 18.24 17.24 23.84
C GLY A 270 17.75 16.09 22.93
N PRO A 271 18.66 15.36 22.23
CA PRO A 271 18.30 14.42 21.15
C PRO A 271 17.31 13.38 21.65
N SER A 272 16.05 13.55 21.27
CA SER A 272 14.95 12.68 21.63
C SER A 272 14.94 11.48 20.67
N HIS A 273 15.74 10.47 20.96
CA HIS A 273 15.20 9.12 20.83
C HIS A 273 14.23 8.94 22.00
N PRO A 274 12.93 8.69 21.77
CA PRO A 274 12.10 8.18 22.84
C PRO A 274 12.59 6.75 23.14
N VAL A 275 13.28 6.58 24.27
CA VAL A 275 13.25 5.27 24.94
C VAL A 275 11.82 5.14 25.44
N SER A 276 11.04 4.31 24.76
CA SER A 276 9.68 3.98 25.18
C SER A 276 9.70 3.52 26.65
N PRO A 277 8.97 4.18 27.56
CA PRO A 277 8.65 3.58 28.85
C PRO A 277 7.88 2.27 28.60
N PRO A 278 8.02 1.24 29.43
CA PRO A 278 7.14 0.08 29.34
C PRO A 278 5.70 0.58 29.52
N ALA A 279 4.93 0.51 28.43
CA ALA A 279 3.55 0.98 28.43
C ALA A 279 2.75 0.17 29.44
N GLN A 280 2.31 0.81 30.52
CA GLN A 280 1.07 0.40 31.18
C GLN A 280 -0.03 0.61 30.15
N GLN A 281 -0.56 -0.50 29.63
CA GLN A 281 -1.72 -0.52 28.76
C GLN A 281 -2.91 0.05 29.55
N VAL A 282 -3.18 1.34 29.35
CA VAL A 282 -4.54 1.84 29.52
C VAL A 282 -5.29 1.29 28.31
N GLU A 283 -6.13 0.27 28.54
CA GLU A 283 -7.09 -0.22 27.56
C GLU A 283 -8.01 0.94 27.16
N THR A 284 -7.65 1.64 26.09
CA THR A 284 -8.60 2.49 25.38
C THR A 284 -9.76 1.59 24.95
N PRO A 285 -11.03 1.94 25.23
CA PRO A 285 -12.16 1.16 24.76
C PRO A 285 -12.01 0.96 23.25
N GLN A 286 -11.70 -0.28 22.83
CA GLN A 286 -11.60 -0.62 21.42
C GLN A 286 -12.94 -0.26 20.78
N GLN A 287 -12.95 0.79 19.95
CA GLN A 287 -14.09 1.02 19.08
C GLN A 287 -14.35 -0.30 18.33
N PRO A 288 -15.58 -0.81 18.33
CA PRO A 288 -15.89 -2.11 17.76
C PRO A 288 -15.46 -2.09 16.30
N ILE A 289 -14.46 -2.91 15.97
CA ILE A 289 -13.96 -3.10 14.61
C ILE A 289 -15.19 -3.36 13.73
N PRO A 290 -15.46 -2.55 12.69
CA PRO A 290 -16.57 -2.78 11.78
C PRO A 290 -16.43 -4.21 11.24
N LYS A 291 -17.37 -5.08 11.60
CA LYS A 291 -17.42 -6.44 11.06
C LYS A 291 -17.63 -6.27 9.56
N MET A 292 -16.84 -6.94 8.74
CA MET A 292 -17.04 -6.95 7.30
C MET A 292 -17.47 -8.32 6.81
N ASN A 293 -18.24 -8.29 5.73
CA ASN A 293 -18.54 -9.43 4.89
C ASN A 293 -17.29 -9.89 4.14
N PHE A 294 -16.80 -11.11 4.40
CA PHE A 294 -15.75 -11.72 3.59
C PHE A 294 -15.86 -13.23 3.57
N ALA A 295 -15.26 -13.86 2.56
CA ALA A 295 -14.95 -15.28 2.59
C ALA A 295 -13.56 -15.56 2.06
N ARG A 296 -12.88 -16.55 2.63
CA ARG A 296 -11.50 -16.90 2.27
C ARG A 296 -11.22 -18.37 2.48
N ARG A 297 -10.51 -18.99 1.54
CA ARG A 297 -10.04 -20.37 1.65
C ARG A 297 -9.08 -20.54 2.83
N ILE A 298 -9.28 -21.59 3.62
CA ILE A 298 -8.30 -22.07 4.60
C ILE A 298 -7.51 -23.24 3.99
N ARG A 299 -8.19 -24.28 3.51
CA ARG A 299 -7.55 -25.50 3.00
C ARG A 299 -8.45 -26.33 2.09
N GLY A 300 -7.83 -27.33 1.45
CA GLY A 300 -8.47 -28.27 0.54
C GLY A 300 -8.53 -27.73 -0.88
N ASN A 301 -8.96 -28.59 -1.81
CA ASN A 301 -9.11 -28.25 -3.21
C ASN A 301 -10.41 -27.44 -3.45
N LEU A 302 -10.38 -26.17 -3.04
CA LEU A 302 -11.49 -25.24 -3.17
C LEU A 302 -11.01 -23.82 -3.49
N ALA A 303 -11.94 -23.00 -3.97
CA ALA A 303 -11.85 -21.55 -4.01
C ALA A 303 -12.98 -20.94 -3.14
N ALA A 304 -12.70 -19.81 -2.51
CA ALA A 304 -13.69 -19.07 -1.74
C ALA A 304 -13.44 -17.56 -1.89
N SER A 305 -14.45 -16.86 -2.38
CA SER A 305 -14.56 -15.41 -2.48
C SER A 305 -15.91 -14.97 -1.91
N TRP A 306 -16.11 -13.67 -1.68
CA TRP A 306 -17.40 -13.20 -1.23
C TRP A 306 -18.52 -13.63 -2.20
N ARG A 307 -19.63 -14.14 -1.66
CA ARG A 307 -20.79 -14.75 -2.35
C ARG A 307 -20.59 -16.11 -2.98
N LEU A 308 -19.37 -16.66 -3.03
CA LEU A 308 -19.12 -17.94 -3.70
C LEU A 308 -17.99 -18.73 -3.06
N ALA A 309 -18.28 -19.97 -2.68
CA ALA A 309 -17.27 -20.98 -2.40
C ALA A 309 -17.58 -22.22 -3.23
N HIS A 310 -16.58 -22.82 -3.84
CA HIS A 310 -16.76 -24.06 -4.60
C HIS A 310 -15.48 -24.90 -4.56
N GLY A 311 -15.62 -26.20 -4.74
CA GLY A 311 -14.47 -27.09 -4.73
C GLY A 311 -14.82 -28.54 -4.99
N SER A 312 -13.85 -29.40 -4.73
CA SER A 312 -14.04 -30.84 -4.80
C SER A 312 -13.43 -31.55 -3.60
N LEU A 313 -14.05 -32.67 -3.24
CA LEU A 313 -13.69 -33.52 -2.13
C LEU A 313 -13.52 -34.95 -2.64
N LYS A 314 -12.49 -35.64 -2.18
CA LYS A 314 -12.25 -37.05 -2.50
C LYS A 314 -12.29 -37.88 -1.22
N ALA A 315 -13.29 -38.76 -1.09
CA ALA A 315 -13.37 -39.68 0.04
C ALA A 315 -12.08 -40.51 0.20
N GLY A 316 -11.69 -40.77 1.45
CA GLY A 316 -10.53 -41.62 1.77
C GLY A 316 -9.15 -41.00 1.53
N THR A 317 -9.05 -39.68 1.29
CA THR A 317 -7.77 -38.97 1.13
C THR A 317 -7.49 -38.01 2.29
N SER A 318 -6.23 -37.60 2.47
CA SER A 318 -5.84 -36.51 3.38
C SER A 318 -6.55 -35.18 3.05
N ASP A 319 -6.98 -35.03 1.78
CA ASP A 319 -7.79 -33.92 1.25
C ASP A 319 -9.31 -34.14 1.39
N SER A 320 -9.73 -35.03 2.30
CA SER A 320 -11.14 -35.37 2.53
C SER A 320 -12.00 -34.22 3.05
N ARG A 321 -11.43 -33.04 3.29
CA ARG A 321 -12.19 -31.86 3.74
C ARG A 321 -11.76 -30.55 3.10
N GLY A 322 -12.76 -29.79 2.69
CA GLY A 322 -12.63 -28.38 2.33
C GLY A 322 -12.93 -27.50 3.54
N GLU A 323 -12.15 -26.44 3.75
CA GLU A 323 -12.40 -25.48 4.82
C GLU A 323 -12.23 -24.03 4.33
N TRP A 324 -13.18 -23.17 4.65
CA TRP A 324 -13.11 -21.73 4.41
C TRP A 324 -13.67 -20.94 5.59
N GLU A 325 -13.28 -19.68 5.67
CA GLU A 325 -13.83 -18.69 6.60
C GLU A 325 -14.92 -17.89 5.92
N LEU A 326 -15.94 -17.55 6.70
CA LEU A 326 -17.01 -16.64 6.33
C LEU A 326 -17.22 -15.66 7.48
N SER A 327 -17.10 -14.37 7.21
CA SER A 327 -17.57 -13.32 8.12
C SER A 327 -18.78 -12.67 7.48
N THR A 328 -19.84 -12.48 8.25
CA THR A 328 -21.05 -11.79 7.80
C THR A 328 -21.59 -10.82 8.85
N VAL A 329 -22.08 -9.66 8.39
CA VAL A 329 -22.64 -8.58 9.22
C VAL A 329 -24.14 -8.68 9.38
N SER A 330 -24.80 -9.47 8.54
CA SER A 330 -26.25 -9.70 8.54
C SER A 330 -26.52 -11.20 8.56
N GLY A 331 -27.79 -11.59 8.75
CA GLY A 331 -28.17 -12.98 8.49
C GLY A 331 -27.84 -13.35 7.04
N THR A 332 -27.18 -14.49 6.83
CA THR A 332 -26.74 -14.94 5.51
C THR A 332 -27.22 -16.36 5.26
N THR A 333 -27.85 -16.57 4.10
CA THR A 333 -28.32 -17.89 3.66
C THR A 333 -27.28 -18.51 2.73
N LEU A 334 -26.68 -19.62 3.16
CA LEU A 334 -25.74 -20.42 2.40
C LEU A 334 -26.50 -21.44 1.57
N ARG A 335 -26.46 -21.33 0.25
CA ARG A 335 -27.14 -22.23 -0.69
C ARG A 335 -26.15 -23.22 -1.28
N PHE A 336 -26.31 -24.50 -0.96
CA PHE A 336 -25.47 -25.58 -1.44
C PHE A 336 -26.07 -26.23 -2.68
N THR A 337 -25.24 -26.44 -3.71
CA THR A 337 -25.63 -27.01 -5.00
C THR A 337 -24.60 -28.05 -5.45
N ASP A 338 -25.05 -29.08 -6.15
CA ASP A 338 -24.22 -30.10 -6.82
C ASP A 338 -24.08 -29.70 -8.30
N PRO A 339 -22.92 -29.15 -8.71
CA PRO A 339 -22.73 -28.71 -10.09
C PRO A 339 -22.49 -29.86 -11.09
N TYR A 340 -22.23 -31.10 -10.65
CA TYR A 340 -21.68 -32.15 -11.53
C TYR A 340 -22.51 -33.42 -11.66
N LYS A 341 -23.29 -33.82 -10.65
CA LYS A 341 -23.93 -35.16 -10.64
C LYS A 341 -25.44 -35.15 -10.42
N GLN A 342 -26.12 -34.04 -10.74
CA GLN A 342 -27.58 -33.94 -10.69
C GLN A 342 -28.17 -34.43 -9.36
N GLY A 343 -27.46 -34.24 -8.25
CA GLY A 343 -27.96 -34.56 -6.91
C GLY A 343 -27.61 -35.90 -6.32
N LYS A 344 -26.77 -36.69 -6.99
CA LYS A 344 -26.32 -37.97 -6.45
C LYS A 344 -25.23 -37.82 -5.40
N GLN A 345 -24.66 -36.62 -5.23
CA GLN A 345 -23.62 -36.35 -4.25
C GLN A 345 -24.21 -35.83 -2.95
N ARG A 346 -23.72 -36.38 -1.82
CA ARG A 346 -24.03 -35.90 -0.48
C ARG A 346 -22.73 -35.47 0.18
N TYR A 347 -22.80 -34.41 0.96
CA TYR A 347 -21.66 -33.93 1.73
C TYR A 347 -22.12 -33.45 3.10
N ARG A 348 -21.28 -33.69 4.11
CA ARG A 348 -21.52 -33.18 5.46
C ARG A 348 -20.95 -31.78 5.56
N VAL A 349 -21.78 -30.83 5.95
CA VAL A 349 -21.39 -29.45 6.24
C VAL A 349 -21.36 -29.28 7.75
N LYS A 350 -20.26 -28.74 8.26
CA LYS A 350 -20.10 -28.37 9.67
C LYS A 350 -19.69 -26.90 9.76
N ILE A 351 -20.54 -26.08 10.37
CA ILE A 351 -20.33 -24.65 10.58
C ILE A 351 -19.91 -24.45 12.02
N LEU A 352 -18.75 -23.82 12.23
CA LEU A 352 -18.19 -23.55 13.54
C LEU A 352 -18.06 -22.05 13.78
N THR A 353 -18.26 -21.58 15.01
CA THR A 353 -17.89 -20.21 15.40
C THR A 353 -16.38 -20.02 15.39
N LYS A 354 -15.92 -18.77 15.59
CA LYS A 354 -14.50 -18.44 15.80
C LYS A 354 -13.86 -19.28 16.90
N ASP A 355 -14.60 -19.57 17.97
CA ASP A 355 -14.13 -20.35 19.12
C ASP A 355 -14.26 -21.87 18.92
N GLY A 356 -14.67 -22.30 17.71
CA GLY A 356 -14.77 -23.73 17.38
C GLY A 356 -16.04 -24.41 17.87
N GLN A 357 -17.01 -23.67 18.42
CA GLN A 357 -18.32 -24.24 18.78
C GLN A 357 -19.11 -24.58 17.52
N VAL A 358 -19.78 -25.72 17.51
CA VAL A 358 -20.59 -26.16 16.36
C VAL A 358 -21.90 -25.39 16.38
N VAL A 359 -22.14 -24.61 15.32
CA VAL A 359 -23.41 -23.89 15.11
C VAL A 359 -24.39 -24.79 14.38
N GLU A 360 -23.90 -25.53 13.39
CA GLU A 360 -24.71 -26.40 12.54
C GLU A 360 -23.84 -27.56 12.03
N GLU A 361 -24.39 -28.78 12.01
CA GLU A 361 -23.77 -29.93 11.37
C GLU A 361 -24.86 -30.80 10.72
N ARG A 362 -24.85 -30.92 9.39
CA ARG A 362 -25.82 -31.75 8.66
C ARG A 362 -25.25 -32.28 7.37
N VAL A 363 -25.85 -33.37 6.89
CA VAL A 363 -25.58 -33.88 5.54
C VAL A 363 -26.51 -33.15 4.58
N VAL A 364 -25.94 -32.34 3.70
CA VAL A 364 -26.70 -31.59 2.70
C VAL A 364 -26.72 -32.36 1.37
N GLY A 365 -27.89 -32.40 0.74
CA GLY A 365 -28.11 -32.91 -0.61
C GLY A 365 -28.30 -31.80 -1.65
N MET A 366 -29.19 -32.05 -2.63
CA MET A 366 -29.55 -31.04 -3.64
C MET A 366 -30.23 -29.82 -3.02
N SER A 367 -29.69 -28.64 -3.32
CA SER A 367 -30.38 -27.35 -3.12
C SER A 367 -30.81 -27.07 -1.69
N GLU A 368 -30.02 -27.53 -0.72
CA GLU A 368 -30.24 -27.18 0.67
C GLU A 368 -29.68 -25.80 0.99
N HIS A 369 -30.31 -25.14 1.95
CA HIS A 369 -29.90 -23.86 2.46
C HIS A 369 -29.66 -23.93 3.97
N ILE A 370 -28.63 -23.22 4.42
CA ILE A 370 -28.32 -23.06 5.85
C ILE A 370 -28.22 -21.58 6.13
N THR A 371 -29.03 -21.07 7.06
CA THR A 371 -28.98 -19.67 7.46
C THR A 371 -28.11 -19.51 8.69
N VAL A 372 -27.12 -18.62 8.62
CA VAL A 372 -26.28 -18.24 9.75
C VAL A 372 -26.60 -16.80 10.16
N SER A 373 -26.54 -16.52 11.46
CA SER A 373 -26.65 -15.17 12.00
C SER A 373 -25.42 -14.31 11.63
N PRO A 374 -25.41 -13.01 11.93
CA PRO A 374 -24.20 -12.20 11.84
C PRO A 374 -23.07 -12.79 12.71
N GLY A 375 -21.88 -12.97 12.14
CA GLY A 375 -20.77 -13.56 12.87
C GLY A 375 -19.57 -13.96 12.02
N PHE A 376 -18.59 -14.57 12.68
CA PHE A 376 -17.44 -15.20 12.05
C PHE A 376 -17.57 -16.71 12.16
N TYR A 377 -17.50 -17.37 11.01
CA TYR A 377 -17.72 -18.80 10.87
C TYR A 377 -16.56 -19.45 10.13
N LYS A 378 -16.25 -20.67 10.56
CA LYS A 378 -15.41 -21.61 9.84
C LYS A 378 -16.32 -22.71 9.29
N ILE A 379 -16.36 -22.87 7.99
CA ILE A 379 -17.22 -23.86 7.35
C ILE A 379 -16.36 -25.00 6.84
N ARG A 380 -16.69 -26.21 7.26
CA ARG A 380 -16.02 -27.46 6.89
C ARG A 380 -16.96 -28.32 6.07
N MET A 381 -16.43 -28.86 4.98
CA MET A 381 -17.12 -29.81 4.12
C MET A 381 -16.44 -31.17 4.19
N PHE A 382 -17.21 -32.24 4.25
CA PHE A 382 -16.74 -33.63 4.19
C PHE A 382 -17.51 -34.40 3.11
N ALA A 383 -16.83 -35.25 2.34
CA ALA A 383 -17.50 -36.12 1.38
C ALA A 383 -18.21 -37.29 2.11
N GLU A 384 -19.50 -37.48 1.84
CA GLU A 384 -20.29 -38.63 2.30
C GLU A 384 -20.40 -39.65 1.14
N GLY A 385 -19.26 -40.30 0.84
CA GLY A 385 -19.15 -41.30 -0.22
C GLY A 385 -18.58 -40.77 -1.54
N GLY A 386 -17.47 -41.36 -1.98
CA GLY A 386 -16.85 -41.09 -3.27
C GLY A 386 -16.34 -39.66 -3.49
N TYR A 387 -16.21 -39.27 -4.76
CA TYR A 387 -15.82 -37.92 -5.16
C TYR A 387 -17.05 -37.01 -5.21
N ALA A 388 -16.97 -35.85 -4.54
CA ALA A 388 -18.04 -34.86 -4.45
C ALA A 388 -17.54 -33.48 -4.87
N GLY A 389 -18.13 -32.90 -5.91
CA GLY A 389 -17.97 -31.49 -6.24
C GLY A 389 -19.11 -30.69 -5.62
N TRP A 390 -18.82 -29.48 -5.19
CA TRP A 390 -19.82 -28.67 -4.47
C TRP A 390 -19.66 -27.20 -4.80
N ARG A 391 -20.77 -26.49 -4.70
CA ARG A 391 -20.85 -25.04 -4.85
C ARG A 391 -21.79 -24.48 -3.78
N CYS A 392 -21.32 -23.48 -3.07
CA CYS A 392 -22.02 -22.76 -2.02
C CYS A 392 -22.11 -21.28 -2.41
N GLU A 393 -23.31 -20.76 -2.54
CA GLU A 393 -23.58 -19.35 -2.87
C GLU A 393 -24.31 -18.66 -1.72
N TRP A 394 -24.11 -17.36 -1.58
CA TRP A 394 -24.86 -16.56 -0.62
C TRP A 394 -24.97 -15.11 -1.06
N HIS A 395 -25.91 -14.38 -0.48
CA HIS A 395 -26.21 -12.98 -0.81
C HIS A 395 -25.91 -12.03 0.33
#